data_AF-K7R3J7-F1
#
_entry.id   AF-K7R3J7-F1
#
_cell.length_a   1.000
_cell.length_b   1.000
_cell.length_c   1.000
_cell.angle_alpha   90.00
_cell.angle_beta   90.00
_cell.angle_gamma   90.00
#
_symmetry.space_group_name_H-M   'P 1'
#
loop_
_entity.id
_entity.type
_entity.pdbx_description
1 polymer ?
#
loop_
_entity_poly.entity_id
_entity_poly.type
_entity_poly.pdbx_seq_one_letter_code
_entity_poly.pdbx_strand_id
1 'polypeptide(L)'
;MELPEDRVLVDTRPKEAYLQGHLPGARHLDLSAPRLRLREEAELQALEEGLTELFQGLGLKSPVVLYDEGLTSRLCRTAFFLGLGGLEVELWTEGWEPLATETGEVHPERTDTTARLRRDWLLTADEAARHPLLLDVRSPEEHRGLVHPPCCPRGGRIPGSRSAPLELFLSPDGLLEKLGLKPGEEVGVYCHSGARSAVAFFILRSLGVRARNYLGSMHEWLQEGLPTEP
;
A
#
# COMPACT_ATOMS: atom_id res chain seq x y z
N MET A 1 11.24 -8.81 -18.45
CA MET A 1 10.39 -7.61 -18.51
C MET A 1 11.10 -6.60 -19.38
N GLU A 2 10.55 -6.30 -20.56
CA GLU A 2 11.02 -5.13 -21.30
C GLU A 2 10.60 -3.90 -20.55
N LEU A 3 11.53 -2.99 -20.46
CA LEU A 3 11.64 -2.09 -19.36
C LEU A 3 11.41 -0.71 -20.06
N PRO A 4 10.33 0.07 -19.79
CA PRO A 4 10.02 1.31 -20.54
C PRO A 4 11.18 2.32 -20.59
N GLU A 5 11.48 2.90 -21.77
CA GLU A 5 12.65 3.77 -21.94
C GLU A 5 12.63 5.03 -21.05
N ASP A 6 11.45 5.58 -20.74
CA ASP A 6 11.30 6.86 -20.00
C ASP A 6 10.85 6.70 -18.54
N ARG A 7 11.03 5.53 -17.93
CA ARG A 7 10.53 5.29 -16.57
C ARG A 7 11.33 6.04 -15.50
N VAL A 8 10.70 6.26 -14.35
CA VAL A 8 11.40 6.57 -13.09
C VAL A 8 11.54 5.29 -12.26
N LEU A 9 12.76 5.04 -11.76
CA LEU A 9 13.05 3.91 -10.89
C LEU A 9 13.01 4.33 -9.42
N VAL A 10 12.37 3.52 -8.58
CA VAL A 10 12.31 3.74 -7.13
C VAL A 10 12.75 2.47 -6.40
N ASP A 11 13.80 2.59 -5.60
CA ASP A 11 14.28 1.56 -4.69
C ASP A 11 13.57 1.69 -3.34
N THR A 12 12.85 0.65 -2.91
CA THR A 12 12.15 0.65 -1.62
C THR A 12 12.91 -0.11 -0.53
N ARG A 13 14.14 -0.57 -0.78
CA ARG A 13 14.98 -1.25 0.21
C ARG A 13 15.50 -0.25 1.26
N PRO A 14 15.99 -0.75 2.41
CA PRO A 14 16.62 0.11 3.41
C PRO A 14 17.74 0.97 2.82
N LYS A 15 17.92 2.17 3.38
CA LYS A 15 18.86 3.18 2.89
C LYS A 15 20.28 2.63 2.75
N GLU A 16 20.71 1.80 3.70
CA GLU A 16 22.03 1.18 3.69
C GLU A 16 22.23 0.26 2.47
N ALA A 17 21.22 -0.51 2.09
CA ALA A 17 21.26 -1.39 0.92
C ALA A 17 21.28 -0.57 -0.38
N TYR A 18 20.48 0.49 -0.46
CA TYR A 18 20.48 1.42 -1.59
C TYR A 18 21.86 2.05 -1.79
N LEU A 19 22.47 2.60 -0.74
CA LEU A 19 23.77 3.28 -0.83
C LEU A 19 24.91 2.34 -1.30
N GLN A 20 24.80 1.04 -1.02
CA GLN A 20 25.78 0.02 -1.39
C GLN A 20 25.66 -0.45 -2.85
N GLY A 21 24.51 -0.26 -3.49
CA GLY A 21 24.27 -0.71 -4.86
C GLY A 21 22.80 -0.63 -5.22
N HIS A 22 22.43 0.21 -6.19
CA HIS A 22 21.08 0.40 -6.71
C HIS A 22 21.09 0.53 -8.23
N LEU A 23 19.91 0.46 -8.86
CA LEU A 23 19.82 0.63 -10.31
C LEU A 23 20.21 2.07 -10.70
N PRO A 24 20.96 2.28 -11.79
CA PRO A 24 21.34 3.62 -12.22
C PRO A 24 20.15 4.60 -12.32
N GLY A 25 20.25 5.73 -11.64
CA GLY A 25 19.23 6.78 -11.57
C GLY A 25 18.05 6.48 -10.64
N ALA A 26 18.06 5.37 -9.89
CA ALA A 26 16.99 5.04 -8.95
C ALA A 26 16.95 6.00 -7.76
N ARG A 27 15.74 6.41 -7.37
CA ARG A 27 15.50 7.18 -6.16
C ARG A 27 15.26 6.23 -5.00
N HIS A 28 15.82 6.53 -3.83
CA HIS A 28 15.48 5.79 -2.62
C HIS A 28 14.20 6.32 -1.99
N LEU A 29 13.22 5.45 -1.77
CA LEU A 29 11.99 5.78 -1.05
C LEU A 29 11.41 4.54 -0.33
N ASP A 30 11.64 4.46 0.97
CA ASP A 30 10.90 3.58 1.88
C ASP A 30 9.92 4.42 2.69
N LEU A 31 8.68 4.56 2.19
CA LEU A 31 7.64 5.20 2.97
C LEU A 31 7.31 4.30 4.16
N SER A 32 7.39 4.85 5.37
CA SER A 32 6.82 4.19 6.56
C SER A 32 5.30 4.03 6.42
N ALA A 33 4.63 3.39 7.38
CA ALA A 33 3.17 3.36 7.43
C ALA A 33 2.66 4.56 8.24
N PRO A 34 2.35 5.71 7.62
CA PRO A 34 1.78 6.83 8.34
C PRO A 34 0.42 6.41 8.89
N ARG A 35 0.19 6.72 10.16
CA ARG A 35 -1.12 6.54 10.79
C ARG A 35 -1.98 7.73 10.41
N LEU A 36 -2.68 7.61 9.29
CA LEU A 36 -3.51 8.67 8.74
C LEU A 36 -4.93 8.59 9.31
N ARG A 37 -5.49 9.77 9.59
CA ARG A 37 -6.92 9.98 9.74
C ARG A 37 -7.42 10.65 8.45
N LEU A 38 -8.35 10.01 7.75
CA LEU A 38 -8.84 10.45 6.44
C LEU A 38 -10.37 10.48 6.43
N ARG A 39 -10.94 11.34 7.26
CA ARG A 39 -12.39 11.48 7.43
C ARG A 39 -12.92 12.76 6.81
N GLU A 40 -12.17 13.84 6.95
CA GLU A 40 -12.54 15.18 6.48
C GLU A 40 -11.88 15.49 5.13
N GLU A 41 -12.55 16.30 4.30
CA GLU A 41 -12.01 16.70 2.99
C GLU A 41 -10.67 17.41 3.11
N ALA A 42 -10.47 18.20 4.17
CA ALA A 42 -9.20 18.87 4.44
C ALA A 42 -8.05 17.88 4.70
N GLU A 43 -8.32 16.71 5.30
CA GLU A 43 -7.30 15.68 5.56
C GLU A 43 -6.90 14.97 4.27
N LEU A 44 -7.88 14.74 3.39
CA LEU A 44 -7.65 14.18 2.06
C LEU A 44 -6.85 15.16 1.19
N GLN A 45 -7.21 16.45 1.22
CA GLN A 45 -6.47 17.49 0.52
C GLN A 45 -5.03 17.60 1.05
N ALA A 46 -4.82 17.55 2.37
CA ALA A 46 -3.48 17.56 2.95
C ALA A 46 -2.64 16.34 2.51
N LEU A 47 -3.25 15.16 2.36
CA LEU A 47 -2.58 14.00 1.79
C LEU A 47 -2.20 14.22 0.32
N GLU A 48 -3.09 14.79 -0.49
CA GLU A 48 -2.84 15.11 -1.90
C GLU A 48 -1.70 16.13 -2.07
N GLU A 49 -1.68 17.18 -1.24
CA GLU A 49 -0.61 18.18 -1.20
C GLU A 49 0.73 17.55 -0.78
N GLY A 50 0.72 16.69 0.25
CA GLY A 50 1.92 15.98 0.69
C GLY A 50 2.48 15.03 -0.37
N LEU A 51 1.61 14.33 -1.12
CA LEU A 51 2.02 13.49 -2.25
C LEU A 51 2.57 14.34 -3.41
N THR A 52 1.99 15.52 -3.65
CA THR A 52 2.52 16.47 -4.66
C THR A 52 3.94 16.89 -4.31
N GLU A 53 4.20 17.33 -3.08
CA GLU A 53 5.57 17.69 -2.64
C GLU A 53 6.54 16.52 -2.73
N LEU A 54 6.10 15.31 -2.39
CA LEU A 54 6.91 14.09 -2.54
C LEU A 54 7.27 13.83 -4.01
N PHE A 55 6.28 13.92 -4.91
CA PHE A 55 6.49 13.64 -6.34
C PHE A 55 7.44 14.66 -6.95
N GLN A 56 7.23 15.95 -6.68
CA GLN A 56 8.10 17.01 -7.16
C GLN A 56 9.51 16.88 -6.57
N GLY A 57 9.63 16.67 -5.26
CA GLY A 57 10.91 16.59 -4.56
C GLY A 57 11.81 15.43 -5.01
N LEU A 58 11.21 14.30 -5.40
CA LEU A 58 11.93 13.12 -5.92
C LEU A 58 12.00 13.08 -7.45
N GLY A 59 11.48 14.11 -8.13
CA GLY A 59 11.44 14.18 -9.58
C GLY A 59 10.69 12.99 -10.21
N LEU A 60 9.57 12.59 -9.59
CA LEU A 60 8.75 11.47 -10.04
C LEU A 60 7.81 11.92 -11.16
N LYS A 61 7.68 11.07 -12.18
CA LYS A 61 6.71 11.18 -13.27
C LYS A 61 6.37 9.78 -13.76
N SER A 62 5.17 9.60 -14.29
CA SER A 62 4.75 8.31 -14.84
C SER A 62 5.51 7.98 -16.13
N PRO A 63 5.83 6.70 -16.41
CA PRO A 63 5.61 5.53 -15.53
C PRO A 63 6.69 5.39 -14.45
N VAL A 64 6.31 4.88 -13.28
CA VAL A 64 7.23 4.57 -12.17
C VAL A 64 7.33 3.07 -11.97
N VAL A 65 8.56 2.54 -11.92
CA VAL A 65 8.82 1.14 -11.57
C VAL A 65 9.47 1.12 -10.18
N LEU A 66 8.79 0.52 -9.22
CA LEU A 66 9.30 0.32 -7.87
C LEU A 66 9.86 -1.08 -7.74
N TYR A 67 11.02 -1.24 -7.11
CA TYR A 67 11.65 -2.53 -6.95
C TYR A 67 12.13 -2.80 -5.51
N ASP A 68 12.14 -4.09 -5.18
CA ASP A 68 12.60 -4.62 -3.90
C ASP A 68 12.91 -6.11 -4.04
N GLU A 69 13.52 -6.69 -3.01
CA GLU A 69 13.82 -8.12 -2.91
C GLU A 69 12.55 -8.87 -2.48
N GLY A 70 11.77 -9.32 -3.47
CA GLY A 70 10.47 -9.94 -3.29
C GLY A 70 9.31 -8.95 -3.12
N LEU A 71 8.10 -9.49 -2.92
CA LEU A 71 6.88 -8.70 -2.74
C LEU A 71 6.74 -8.22 -1.28
N THR A 72 7.54 -7.22 -0.91
CA THR A 72 7.61 -6.75 0.47
C THR A 72 6.46 -5.81 0.85
N SER A 73 6.17 -5.70 2.15
CA SER A 73 5.16 -4.72 2.62
C SER A 73 5.58 -3.26 2.38
N ARG A 74 6.89 -2.97 2.35
CA ARG A 74 7.42 -1.62 2.05
C ARG A 74 7.28 -1.28 0.56
N LEU A 75 7.60 -2.23 -0.32
CA LEU A 75 7.38 -2.10 -1.77
C LEU A 75 5.92 -1.77 -2.08
N CYS A 76 5.00 -2.63 -1.62
CA CYS A 76 3.58 -2.44 -1.87
C CYS A 76 3.05 -1.17 -1.21
N ARG A 77 3.48 -0.81 -0.01
CA ARG A 77 3.01 0.42 0.65
C ARG A 77 3.49 1.67 -0.08
N THR A 78 4.77 1.74 -0.44
CA THR A 78 5.32 2.87 -1.20
C THR A 78 4.62 2.99 -2.56
N ALA A 79 4.50 1.87 -3.28
CA ALA A 79 3.79 1.84 -4.56
C ALA A 79 2.32 2.24 -4.43
N PHE A 80 1.66 1.84 -3.33
CA PHE A 80 0.27 2.22 -3.07
C PHE A 80 0.13 3.74 -2.94
N PHE A 81 1.02 4.43 -2.22
CA PHE A 81 0.96 5.89 -2.11
C PHE A 81 1.26 6.61 -3.42
N LEU A 82 2.25 6.14 -4.19
CA LEU A 82 2.55 6.71 -5.51
C LEU A 82 1.37 6.52 -6.47
N GLY A 83 0.80 5.32 -6.52
CA GLY A 83 -0.38 5.01 -7.33
C GLY A 83 -1.63 5.75 -6.86
N LEU A 84 -1.84 5.85 -5.54
CA LEU A 84 -2.92 6.63 -4.94
C LEU A 84 -2.84 8.09 -5.36
N GLY A 85 -1.65 8.68 -5.41
CA GLY A 85 -1.44 10.05 -5.89
C GLY A 85 -1.57 10.22 -7.41
N GLY A 86 -1.89 9.16 -8.17
CA GLY A 86 -2.19 9.27 -9.59
C GLY A 86 -1.08 8.81 -10.53
N LEU A 87 0.06 8.35 -10.03
CA LEU A 87 1.14 7.82 -10.87
C LEU A 87 0.80 6.42 -11.40
N GLU A 88 1.23 6.12 -12.62
CA GLU A 88 1.26 4.74 -13.13
C GLU A 88 2.44 4.01 -12.49
N VAL A 89 2.14 2.95 -11.74
CA VAL A 89 3.13 2.21 -10.93
C VAL A 89 3.18 0.74 -11.33
N GLU A 90 4.39 0.21 -11.43
CA GLU A 90 4.68 -1.21 -11.63
C GLU A 90 5.60 -1.72 -10.53
N LEU A 91 5.44 -2.99 -10.14
CA LEU A 91 6.24 -3.64 -9.12
C LEU A 91 7.25 -4.60 -9.77
N TRP A 92 8.52 -4.48 -9.40
CA TRP A 92 9.58 -5.35 -9.86
C TRP A 92 10.25 -6.06 -8.68
N THR A 93 9.89 -7.33 -8.47
CA THR A 93 10.23 -8.07 -7.25
C THR A 93 11.49 -8.93 -7.34
N GLU A 94 12.00 -9.20 -8.55
CA GLU A 94 13.16 -10.07 -8.79
C GLU A 94 13.75 -9.83 -10.19
N GLY A 95 15.04 -10.12 -10.38
CA GLY A 95 15.74 -10.00 -11.66
C GLY A 95 16.35 -8.62 -11.93
N TRP A 96 16.18 -7.66 -11.03
CA TRP A 96 16.82 -6.34 -11.07
C TRP A 96 18.22 -6.37 -10.43
N GLU A 97 18.53 -7.37 -9.61
CA GLU A 97 19.73 -7.46 -8.78
C GLU A 97 21.04 -7.35 -9.58
N PRO A 98 21.19 -7.99 -10.76
CA PRO A 98 22.41 -7.86 -11.57
C PRO A 98 22.66 -6.44 -12.11
N LEU A 99 21.63 -5.59 -12.10
CA LEU A 99 21.67 -4.21 -12.62
C LEU A 99 21.92 -3.17 -11.51
N ALA A 100 21.93 -3.59 -10.24
CA ALA A 100 22.10 -2.71 -9.08
C ALA A 100 23.57 -2.33 -8.86
N THR A 101 24.12 -1.49 -9.73
CA THR A 101 25.56 -1.18 -9.81
C THR A 101 25.93 0.25 -9.40
N GLU A 102 24.98 1.18 -9.35
CA GLU A 102 25.24 2.56 -8.91
C GLU A 102 25.30 2.64 -7.39
N THR A 103 26.16 3.51 -6.84
CA THR A 103 26.35 3.67 -5.39
C THR A 103 26.22 5.13 -4.99
N GLY A 104 25.96 5.41 -3.72
CA GLY A 104 25.73 6.77 -3.22
C GLY A 104 24.29 7.24 -3.37
N GLU A 105 24.07 8.56 -3.35
CA GLU A 105 22.73 9.15 -3.51
C GLU A 105 22.54 9.77 -4.90
N VAL A 106 21.35 9.57 -5.45
CA VAL A 106 20.88 10.30 -6.63
C VAL A 106 20.13 11.55 -6.18
N HIS A 107 20.51 12.70 -6.73
CA HIS A 107 19.81 13.98 -6.52
C HIS A 107 19.03 14.36 -7.78
N PRO A 108 17.74 13.96 -7.89
CA PRO A 108 16.94 14.27 -9.06
C PRO A 108 16.59 15.75 -9.12
N GLU A 109 16.43 16.28 -10.34
CA GLU A 109 15.78 17.57 -10.54
C GLU A 109 14.31 17.49 -10.13
N ARG A 110 13.78 18.58 -9.58
CA ARG A 110 12.36 18.66 -9.24
C ARG A 110 11.50 18.60 -10.50
N THR A 111 10.39 17.88 -10.42
CA THR A 111 9.33 17.91 -11.44
C THR A 111 8.23 18.89 -11.05
N ASP A 112 7.31 19.15 -11.97
CA ASP A 112 6.05 19.88 -11.76
C ASP A 112 4.84 18.93 -11.55
N THR A 113 5.10 17.62 -11.38
CA THR A 113 4.07 16.59 -11.21
C THR A 113 3.19 16.88 -9.99
N THR A 114 1.90 17.07 -10.22
CA THR A 114 0.89 17.22 -9.16
C THR A 114 0.18 15.90 -8.89
N ALA A 115 -0.02 15.56 -7.62
CA ALA A 115 -0.80 14.39 -7.25
C ALA A 115 -2.29 14.65 -7.44
N ARG A 116 -3.03 13.59 -7.76
CA ARG A 116 -4.50 13.55 -7.74
C ARG A 116 -4.95 12.22 -7.16
N LEU A 117 -5.67 12.25 -6.05
CA LEU A 117 -6.08 11.06 -5.33
C LEU A 117 -7.00 10.17 -6.17
N ARG A 118 -6.55 8.94 -6.42
CA ARG A 118 -7.37 7.84 -6.97
C ARG A 118 -8.30 7.31 -5.89
N ARG A 119 -9.45 7.96 -5.69
CA ARG A 119 -10.44 7.58 -4.66
C ARG A 119 -10.98 6.16 -4.83
N ASP A 120 -10.90 5.58 -6.02
CA ASP A 120 -11.21 4.18 -6.31
C ASP A 120 -10.16 3.19 -5.77
N TRP A 121 -9.01 3.66 -5.27
CA TRP A 121 -8.01 2.83 -4.58
C TRP A 121 -8.16 2.86 -3.06
N LEU A 122 -8.85 3.86 -2.52
CA LEU A 122 -8.91 4.16 -1.09
C LEU A 122 -10.30 3.86 -0.52
N LEU A 123 -10.34 3.43 0.74
CA LEU A 123 -11.51 3.53 1.60
C LEU A 123 -11.18 4.47 2.77
N THR A 124 -12.10 5.37 3.08
CA THR A 124 -12.17 6.07 4.38
C THR A 124 -12.87 5.20 5.43
N ALA A 125 -12.80 5.57 6.71
CA ALA A 125 -13.53 4.86 7.77
C ALA A 125 -15.04 4.76 7.47
N ASP A 126 -15.61 5.85 6.96
CA ASP A 126 -17.01 5.95 6.56
C ASP A 126 -17.35 4.99 5.40
N GLU A 127 -16.52 4.92 4.37
CA GLU A 127 -16.73 4.00 3.26
C GLU A 127 -16.51 2.54 3.68
N ALA A 128 -15.50 2.27 4.53
CA ALA A 128 -15.23 0.95 5.09
C ALA A 128 -16.43 0.45 5.92
N ALA A 129 -17.03 1.31 6.76
CA ALA A 129 -18.19 0.96 7.58
C ALA A 129 -19.43 0.53 6.76
N ARG A 130 -19.52 0.96 5.50
CA ARG A 130 -20.62 0.65 4.58
C ARG A 130 -20.24 -0.39 3.53
N HIS A 131 -19.01 -0.86 3.53
CA HIS A 131 -18.50 -1.74 2.49
C HIS A 131 -19.11 -3.14 2.63
N PRO A 132 -19.63 -3.75 1.55
CA PRO A 132 -20.34 -5.04 1.64
C PRO A 132 -19.41 -6.22 1.98
N LEU A 133 -18.12 -6.09 1.69
CA LEU A 133 -17.12 -7.12 1.93
C LEU A 133 -15.77 -6.53 2.33
N LEU A 134 -15.44 -6.60 3.62
CA LEU A 134 -14.12 -6.25 4.14
C LEU A 134 -13.33 -7.51 4.48
N LEU A 135 -12.08 -7.56 4.02
CA LEU A 135 -11.10 -8.57 4.40
C LEU A 135 -10.13 -8.00 5.43
N ASP A 136 -10.08 -8.64 6.59
CA ASP A 136 -9.10 -8.38 7.63
C ASP A 136 -7.86 -9.22 7.38
N VAL A 137 -6.76 -8.58 6.96
CA VAL A 137 -5.52 -9.28 6.60
C VAL A 137 -4.54 -9.47 7.76
N ARG A 138 -5.02 -9.23 8.99
CA ARG A 138 -4.27 -9.51 10.22
C ARG A 138 -4.27 -11.00 10.56
N SER A 139 -3.54 -11.36 11.61
CA SER A 139 -3.54 -12.75 12.09
C SER A 139 -4.93 -13.16 12.62
N PRO A 140 -5.24 -14.47 12.68
CA PRO A 140 -6.47 -14.95 13.28
C PRO A 140 -6.66 -14.54 14.75
N GLU A 141 -5.58 -14.35 15.51
CA GLU A 141 -5.61 -13.86 16.90
C GLU A 141 -6.01 -12.38 16.95
N GLU A 142 -5.45 -11.56 16.07
CA GLU A 142 -5.80 -10.13 15.94
C GLU A 142 -7.27 -9.96 15.52
N HIS A 143 -7.74 -10.78 14.57
CA HIS A 143 -9.11 -10.76 14.04
C HIS A 143 -10.17 -11.23 15.06
N ARG A 144 -9.82 -12.21 15.90
CA ARG A 144 -10.62 -12.68 17.05
C ARG A 144 -10.47 -11.81 18.30
N GLY A 145 -9.78 -10.67 18.19
CA GLY A 145 -9.60 -9.74 19.29
C GLY A 145 -8.83 -10.28 20.49
N LEU A 146 -8.12 -11.41 20.33
CA LEU A 146 -7.36 -12.06 21.40
C LEU A 146 -6.10 -11.29 21.75
N VAL A 147 -5.56 -10.54 20.79
CA VAL A 147 -4.38 -9.70 20.95
C VAL A 147 -4.61 -8.34 20.30
N HIS A 148 -3.88 -7.33 20.77
CA HIS A 148 -3.84 -6.00 20.15
C HIS A 148 -2.49 -5.34 20.40
N PRO A 149 -2.05 -4.44 19.49
CA PRO A 149 -0.83 -3.68 19.70
C PRO A 149 -1.02 -2.64 20.82
N PRO A 150 0.06 -2.26 21.55
CA PRO A 150 -0.02 -1.33 22.69
C PRO A 150 -0.59 0.06 22.38
N CYS A 151 -0.61 0.46 21.12
CA CYS A 151 -1.16 1.74 20.68
C CYS A 151 -2.66 1.73 20.39
N CYS A 152 -3.31 0.57 20.55
CA CYS A 152 -4.76 0.41 20.44
C CYS A 152 -5.36 0.12 21.83
N PRO A 153 -6.57 0.61 22.13
CA PRO A 153 -7.16 0.46 23.46
C PRO A 153 -7.55 -0.98 23.81
N ARG A 154 -7.79 -1.84 22.81
CA ARG A 154 -8.27 -3.21 22.96
C ARG A 154 -8.17 -4.00 21.64
N GLY A 155 -8.36 -5.31 21.74
CA GLY A 155 -8.55 -6.20 20.59
C GLY A 155 -9.94 -6.10 19.98
N GLY A 156 -10.03 -6.52 18.72
CA GLY A 156 -11.28 -6.66 17.97
C GLY A 156 -11.08 -6.52 16.47
N ARG A 157 -12.18 -6.54 15.74
CA ARG A 157 -12.27 -6.32 14.29
C ARG A 157 -13.41 -5.38 13.92
N ILE A 158 -13.44 -4.95 12.66
CA ILE A 158 -14.59 -4.26 12.07
C ILE A 158 -15.76 -5.28 11.98
N PRO A 159 -16.98 -4.95 12.47
CA PRO A 159 -18.10 -5.88 12.46
C PRO A 159 -18.43 -6.37 11.04
N GLY A 160 -18.67 -7.68 10.89
CA GLY A 160 -18.97 -8.30 9.60
C GLY A 160 -17.77 -8.50 8.66
N SER A 161 -16.55 -8.11 9.05
CA SER A 161 -15.36 -8.41 8.25
C SER A 161 -15.03 -9.90 8.26
N ARG A 162 -14.42 -10.38 7.17
CA ARG A 162 -13.94 -11.76 7.03
C ARG A 162 -12.43 -11.81 7.24
N SER A 163 -11.96 -12.77 8.03
CA SER A 163 -10.53 -13.03 8.16
C SER A 163 -9.95 -13.57 6.86
N ALA A 164 -8.87 -12.96 6.39
CA ALA A 164 -8.05 -13.46 5.28
C ALA A 164 -6.59 -13.12 5.60
N PRO A 165 -5.89 -13.90 6.43
CA PRO A 165 -4.52 -13.60 6.85
C PRO A 165 -3.60 -13.36 5.64
N LEU A 166 -2.69 -12.39 5.76
CA LEU A 166 -1.88 -11.91 4.65
C LEU A 166 -1.09 -13.04 3.95
N GLU A 167 -0.70 -14.06 4.70
CA GLU A 167 0.04 -15.23 4.22
C GLU A 167 -0.68 -15.95 3.08
N LEU A 168 -2.02 -15.91 3.04
CA LEU A 168 -2.80 -16.48 1.94
C LEU A 168 -2.51 -15.80 0.61
N PHE A 169 -2.25 -14.49 0.62
CA PHE A 169 -2.06 -13.70 -0.60
C PHE A 169 -0.71 -14.00 -1.26
N LEU A 170 0.30 -14.40 -0.48
CA LEU A 170 1.62 -14.76 -0.99
C LEU A 170 1.63 -16.02 -1.88
N SER A 171 0.52 -16.76 -1.93
CA SER A 171 0.26 -17.87 -2.85
C SER A 171 -0.96 -17.56 -3.73
N PRO A 172 -0.78 -16.75 -4.80
CA PRO A 172 -1.91 -16.24 -5.59
C PRO A 172 -2.68 -17.35 -6.33
N ASP A 173 -2.05 -18.50 -6.56
CA ASP A 173 -2.68 -19.64 -7.23
C ASP A 173 -3.91 -20.16 -6.43
N GLY A 174 -5.06 -20.11 -7.11
CA GLY A 174 -6.36 -20.47 -6.53
C GLY A 174 -6.84 -19.53 -5.41
N LEU A 175 -6.22 -18.36 -5.21
CA LEU A 175 -6.55 -17.45 -4.12
C LEU A 175 -8.01 -16.98 -4.17
N LEU A 176 -8.51 -16.60 -5.35
CA LEU A 176 -9.89 -16.14 -5.49
C LEU A 176 -10.89 -17.23 -5.08
N GLU A 177 -10.64 -18.49 -5.46
CA GLU A 177 -11.49 -19.61 -5.06
C GLU A 177 -11.48 -19.83 -3.54
N LYS A 178 -10.29 -19.82 -2.92
CA LYS A 178 -10.13 -19.94 -1.45
C LYS A 178 -10.88 -18.84 -0.70
N LEU A 179 -10.92 -17.62 -1.24
CA LEU A 179 -11.62 -16.49 -0.65
C LEU A 179 -13.12 -16.42 -1.04
N GLY A 180 -13.54 -17.21 -2.03
CA GLY A 180 -14.89 -17.16 -2.60
C GLY A 180 -15.16 -15.86 -3.37
N LEU A 181 -14.16 -15.37 -4.10
CA LEU A 181 -14.19 -14.15 -4.90
C LEU A 181 -14.16 -14.46 -6.40
N LYS A 182 -14.53 -13.48 -7.21
CA LYS A 182 -14.40 -13.50 -8.68
C LYS A 182 -13.79 -12.20 -9.20
N PRO A 183 -13.16 -12.21 -10.39
CA PRO A 183 -12.75 -10.98 -11.06
C PRO A 183 -13.93 -10.01 -11.21
N GLY A 184 -13.68 -8.72 -10.99
CA GLY A 184 -14.68 -7.65 -11.04
C GLY A 184 -15.43 -7.39 -9.73
N GLU A 185 -15.32 -8.26 -8.72
CA GLU A 185 -15.95 -8.03 -7.41
C GLU A 185 -15.27 -6.88 -6.64
N GLU A 186 -16.06 -6.11 -5.88
CA GLU A 186 -15.59 -5.02 -5.03
C GLU A 186 -15.19 -5.56 -3.65
N VAL A 187 -13.92 -5.36 -3.26
CA VAL A 187 -13.37 -5.90 -2.01
C VAL A 187 -12.59 -4.83 -1.26
N GLY A 188 -12.92 -4.60 0.00
CA GLY A 188 -12.12 -3.73 0.87
C GLY A 188 -11.11 -4.55 1.66
N VAL A 189 -9.88 -4.05 1.79
CA VAL A 189 -8.83 -4.69 2.61
C VAL A 189 -8.37 -3.74 3.72
N TYR A 190 -8.12 -4.26 4.91
CA TYR A 190 -7.59 -3.49 6.04
C TYR A 190 -6.70 -4.34 6.94
N CYS A 191 -5.87 -3.70 7.76
CA CYS A 191 -5.10 -4.39 8.80
C CYS A 191 -5.05 -3.58 10.11
N HIS A 192 -3.86 -3.30 10.64
CA HIS A 192 -3.70 -2.42 11.79
C HIS A 192 -3.60 -0.95 11.38
N SER A 193 -2.73 -0.62 10.42
CA SER A 193 -2.42 0.76 10.03
C SER A 193 -2.03 0.89 8.55
N GLY A 194 -2.72 0.14 7.66
CA GLY A 194 -2.47 0.20 6.21
C GLY A 194 -1.17 -0.44 5.70
N ALA A 195 -0.28 -0.90 6.59
CA ALA A 195 1.05 -1.39 6.19
C ALA A 195 1.00 -2.70 5.38
N ARG A 196 0.24 -3.67 5.86
CA ARG A 196 0.09 -5.01 5.27
C ARG A 196 -0.98 -5.05 4.16
N SER A 197 -1.99 -4.20 4.25
CA SER A 197 -3.16 -4.25 3.35
C SER A 197 -2.82 -3.84 1.91
N ALA A 198 -1.76 -3.05 1.71
CA ALA A 198 -1.26 -2.72 0.37
C ALA A 198 -0.82 -3.96 -0.42
N VAL A 199 -0.25 -4.97 0.24
CA VAL A 199 0.16 -6.24 -0.40
C VAL A 199 -1.08 -6.98 -0.92
N ALA A 200 -2.10 -7.14 -0.07
CA ALA A 200 -3.36 -7.76 -0.46
C ALA A 200 -4.06 -6.98 -1.59
N PHE A 201 -4.01 -5.65 -1.55
CA PHE A 201 -4.54 -4.77 -2.59
C PHE A 201 -3.93 -5.08 -3.97
N PHE A 202 -2.60 -5.10 -4.08
CA PHE A 202 -1.94 -5.33 -5.37
C PHE A 202 -2.20 -6.75 -5.91
N ILE A 203 -2.19 -7.76 -5.03
CA ILE A 203 -2.46 -9.15 -5.43
C ILE A 203 -3.91 -9.33 -5.88
N LEU A 204 -4.89 -8.72 -5.18
CA LEU A 204 -6.28 -8.78 -5.63
C LEU A 204 -6.47 -8.09 -6.98
N ARG A 205 -5.86 -6.93 -7.18
CA ARG A 205 -5.96 -6.21 -8.46
C ARG A 205 -5.28 -6.94 -9.61
N SER A 206 -4.15 -7.61 -9.39
CA SER A 206 -3.52 -8.44 -10.43
C SER A 206 -4.39 -9.65 -10.84
N LEU A 207 -5.25 -10.11 -9.93
CA LEU A 207 -6.25 -11.15 -10.18
C LEU A 207 -7.59 -10.59 -10.71
N GLY A 208 -7.67 -9.30 -11.02
CA GLY A 208 -8.84 -8.65 -11.59
C GLY A 208 -9.94 -8.27 -10.61
N VAL A 209 -9.70 -8.36 -9.29
CA VAL A 209 -10.64 -7.89 -8.25
C VAL A 209 -10.53 -6.37 -8.12
N ARG A 210 -11.66 -5.70 -7.90
CA ARG A 210 -11.71 -4.26 -7.64
C ARG A 210 -11.43 -4.00 -6.16
N ALA A 211 -10.17 -4.18 -5.78
CA ALA A 211 -9.75 -3.98 -4.41
C ALA A 211 -9.63 -2.49 -4.09
N ARG A 212 -10.10 -2.10 -2.89
CA ARG A 212 -9.92 -0.79 -2.27
C ARG A 212 -9.23 -0.97 -0.91
N ASN A 213 -8.30 -0.09 -0.56
CA ASN A 213 -7.50 -0.21 0.65
C ASN A 213 -7.97 0.78 1.72
N TYR A 214 -8.36 0.28 2.89
CA TYR A 214 -8.66 1.11 4.05
C TYR A 214 -7.38 1.44 4.84
N LEU A 215 -6.75 2.58 4.51
CA LEU A 215 -5.46 2.99 5.09
C LEU A 215 -5.53 3.19 6.61
N GLY A 216 -6.56 3.88 7.11
CA GLY A 216 -6.73 4.14 8.53
C GLY A 216 -6.81 2.86 9.36
N SER A 217 -7.43 1.82 8.80
CA SER A 217 -7.43 0.45 9.34
C SER A 217 -7.93 0.40 10.81
N MET A 218 -7.63 -0.67 11.56
CA MET A 218 -8.08 -0.80 12.95
C MET A 218 -7.59 0.31 13.87
N HIS A 219 -6.43 0.90 13.60
CA HIS A 219 -5.90 2.00 14.40
C HIS A 219 -6.85 3.20 14.36
N GLU A 220 -7.16 3.74 13.18
CA GLU A 220 -8.12 4.84 13.03
C GLU A 220 -9.51 4.44 13.55
N TRP A 221 -9.98 3.25 13.18
CA TRP A 221 -11.30 2.75 13.59
C TRP A 221 -11.50 2.78 15.12
N LEU A 222 -10.49 2.35 15.87
CA LEU A 222 -10.52 2.35 17.33
C LEU A 222 -10.36 3.75 17.92
N GLN A 223 -9.55 4.62 17.31
CA GLN A 223 -9.41 6.03 17.73
C GLN A 223 -10.72 6.81 17.54
N GLU A 224 -11.46 6.52 16.48
CA GLU A 224 -12.78 7.13 16.21
C GLU A 224 -13.91 6.54 17.08
N GLY A 225 -13.62 5.52 17.91
CA GLY A 225 -14.61 4.90 18.77
C GLY A 225 -15.71 4.14 18.02
N LEU A 226 -15.43 3.69 16.79
CA LEU A 226 -16.41 2.98 15.97
C LEU A 226 -16.69 1.56 16.52
N PRO A 227 -17.88 0.99 16.26
CA PRO A 227 -18.26 -0.33 16.76
C PRO A 227 -17.30 -1.42 16.30
N THR A 228 -17.02 -2.40 17.15
CA THR A 228 -16.12 -3.53 16.85
C THR A 228 -16.68 -4.81 17.42
N GLU A 229 -16.28 -5.94 16.86
CA GLU A 229 -16.56 -7.26 17.42
C GLU A 229 -15.31 -7.89 18.07
N PRO A 230 -15.50 -8.80 19.05
CA PRO A 230 -14.44 -9.69 19.51
C PRO A 230 -14.06 -10.63 18.38
#